data_AF-A0A0D0J2Q8-F1
#
_entry.id   AF-A0A0D0J2Q8-F1
#
_cell.length_a   1.000
_cell.length_b   1.000
_cell.length_c   1.000
_cell.angle_alpha   90.00
_cell.angle_beta   90.00
_cell.angle_gamma   90.00
#
_symmetry.space_group_name_H-M   'P 1'
#
loop_
_entity.id
_entity.type
_entity.pdbx_description
1 polymer ?
#
loop_
_entity_poly.entity_id
_entity_poly.type
_entity_poly.pdbx_seq_one_letter_code
_entity_poly.pdbx_strand_id
1 'polypeptide(L)'
;MTEEKAKQMFAFIADKFDANNLPLDDSSTFELFQRADTDGIFMMESEWDKYDLRQIKPKNMDELTATIALSHGLAVNPYIYTYLKIQKIQPFTYPRFTEMERVKEILSDTHGMLLWKEQKEEILAYIDSLSDEEKERYSSAIKIVLHEIELRQHSLSNRKFFRNRAMICYKLAYIKAHMPEDFERLRMKLCN
;
A
#
# COMPACT_ATOMS: atom_id res chain seq x y z
N MET A 1 5.33 2.58 18.67
CA MET A 1 3.91 2.18 18.78
C MET A 1 3.75 0.71 18.39
N THR A 2 2.93 -0.10 19.09
CA THR A 2 2.60 -1.48 18.66
C THR A 2 1.14 -1.58 18.23
N GLU A 3 0.77 -2.62 17.47
CA GLU A 3 -0.63 -2.86 17.07
C GLU A 3 -1.58 -2.96 18.28
N GLU A 4 -1.14 -3.64 19.34
CA GLU A 4 -1.91 -3.78 20.58
C GLU A 4 -2.13 -2.41 21.24
N LYS A 5 -1.08 -1.59 21.37
CA LYS A 5 -1.17 -0.24 21.93
C LYS A 5 -2.07 0.66 21.07
N ALA A 6 -2.05 0.51 19.75
CA ALA A 6 -2.94 1.25 18.85
C ALA A 6 -4.41 0.88 19.09
N LYS A 7 -4.73 -0.41 19.23
CA LYS A 7 -6.08 -0.88 19.57
C LYS A 7 -6.55 -0.35 20.92
N GLN A 8 -5.67 -0.32 21.92
CA GLN A 8 -5.96 0.28 23.22
C GLN A 8 -6.25 1.78 23.09
N MET A 9 -5.46 2.52 22.30
CA MET A 9 -5.71 3.93 22.02
C MET A 9 -7.11 4.14 21.40
N PHE A 10 -7.50 3.33 20.41
CA PHE A 10 -8.83 3.41 19.81
C PHE A 10 -9.95 3.16 20.83
N ALA A 11 -9.76 2.21 21.75
CA ALA A 11 -10.72 1.94 22.81
C ALA A 11 -10.85 3.11 23.79
N PHE A 12 -9.76 3.81 24.11
CA PHE A 12 -9.77 4.95 25.03
C PHE A 12 -10.52 6.18 24.51
N ILE A 13 -10.66 6.31 23.19
CA ILE A 13 -11.33 7.45 22.56
C ILE A 13 -12.68 7.06 21.94
N ALA A 14 -13.14 5.82 22.11
CA ALA A 14 -14.32 5.29 21.44
C ALA A 14 -15.62 6.06 21.76
N ASP A 15 -15.66 6.76 22.90
CA ASP A 15 -16.75 7.65 23.31
C ASP A 15 -16.77 8.98 22.54
N LYS A 16 -15.62 9.40 22.00
CA LYS A 16 -15.43 10.63 21.22
C LYS A 16 -15.29 10.39 19.72
N PHE A 17 -14.96 9.16 19.33
CA PHE A 17 -14.48 8.82 17.99
C PHE A 17 -14.88 7.39 17.62
N ASP A 18 -15.69 7.25 16.57
CA ASP A 18 -16.00 5.93 16.01
C ASP A 18 -14.91 5.49 15.03
N ALA A 19 -13.99 4.66 15.53
CA ALA A 19 -12.90 4.12 14.73
C ALA A 19 -13.36 3.23 13.55
N ASN A 20 -14.62 2.78 13.51
CA ASN A 20 -15.13 1.93 12.44
C ASN A 20 -15.78 2.72 11.30
N ASN A 21 -16.11 3.99 11.52
CA ASN A 21 -16.81 4.82 10.56
C ASN A 21 -16.06 6.13 10.30
N LEU A 22 -14.95 6.02 9.57
CA LEU A 22 -14.10 7.15 9.21
C LEU A 22 -14.13 7.42 7.71
N PRO A 23 -14.09 8.69 7.29
CA PRO A 23 -13.77 9.00 5.90
C PRO A 23 -12.38 8.44 5.58
N LEU A 24 -12.22 7.80 4.43
CA LEU A 24 -10.94 7.19 3.99
C LEU A 24 -10.19 8.06 2.96
N ASP A 25 -10.67 9.27 2.76
CA ASP A 25 -10.20 10.31 1.84
C ASP A 25 -9.87 11.63 2.54
N ASP A 26 -9.78 11.62 3.89
CA ASP A 26 -9.46 12.81 4.67
C ASP A 26 -8.08 13.37 4.33
N SER A 27 -8.06 14.61 3.82
CA SER A 27 -6.85 15.26 3.32
C SER A 27 -5.85 15.54 4.44
N SER A 28 -6.30 16.00 5.61
CA SER A 28 -5.44 16.26 6.77
C SER A 28 -4.67 15.01 7.22
N THR A 29 -5.32 13.85 7.18
CA THR A 29 -4.71 12.56 7.50
C THR A 29 -3.64 12.18 6.49
N PHE A 30 -3.90 12.31 5.18
CA PHE A 30 -2.89 12.03 4.15
C PHE A 30 -1.73 13.02 4.18
N GLU A 31 -1.97 14.29 4.52
CA GLU A 31 -0.91 15.29 4.65
C GLU A 31 0.12 14.91 5.72
N LEU A 32 -0.29 14.30 6.84
CA LEU A 32 0.65 13.79 7.85
C LEU A 32 1.59 12.75 7.26
N PHE A 33 1.05 11.78 6.49
CA PHE A 33 1.86 10.79 5.80
C PHE A 33 2.79 11.44 4.76
N GLN A 34 2.30 12.37 3.95
CA GLN A 34 3.08 13.04 2.91
C GLN A 34 4.21 13.92 3.47
N ARG A 35 4.05 14.45 4.67
CA ARG A 35 5.08 15.20 5.42
C ARG A 35 5.97 14.27 6.27
N ALA A 36 5.62 13.00 6.37
CA ALA A 36 6.20 12.01 7.28
C ALA A 36 6.19 12.45 8.74
N ASP A 37 5.12 13.11 9.17
CA ASP A 37 4.83 13.41 10.58
C ASP A 37 4.14 12.20 11.24
N THR A 38 4.89 11.11 11.36
CA THR A 38 4.38 9.79 11.72
C THR A 38 4.91 9.27 13.05
N ASP A 39 5.44 10.16 13.90
CA ASP A 39 5.79 9.80 15.27
C ASP A 39 4.55 9.29 16.03
N GLY A 40 4.68 8.11 16.64
CA GLY A 40 3.59 7.41 17.31
C GLY A 40 2.65 6.63 16.37
N ILE A 41 2.87 6.64 15.05
CA ILE A 41 2.06 5.90 14.09
C ILE A 41 2.67 4.50 13.88
N PHE A 42 1.90 3.47 14.19
CA PHE A 42 2.29 2.08 14.01
C PHE A 42 2.90 1.83 12.61
N MET A 43 4.02 1.10 12.55
CA MET A 43 4.77 0.80 11.30
C MET A 43 5.23 2.00 10.49
N MET A 44 5.18 3.23 11.01
CA MET A 44 5.58 4.42 10.25
C MET A 44 6.50 5.34 11.06
N GLU A 45 7.09 4.83 12.13
CA GLU A 45 7.88 5.63 13.08
C GLU A 45 9.36 5.75 12.69
N SER A 46 9.93 4.78 11.97
CA SER A 46 11.37 4.76 11.72
C SER A 46 11.78 5.79 10.67
N GLU A 47 13.05 6.18 10.68
CA GLU A 47 13.58 7.12 9.68
C GLU A 47 13.52 6.56 8.25
N TRP A 48 13.56 5.23 8.08
CA TRP A 48 13.34 4.58 6.79
C TRP A 48 11.89 4.72 6.33
N ASP A 49 10.92 4.48 7.21
CA ASP A 49 9.49 4.63 6.89
C ASP A 49 9.18 6.09 6.51
N LYS A 50 9.73 7.03 7.28
CA LYS A 50 9.61 8.47 7.00
C LYS A 50 10.27 8.87 5.69
N TYR A 51 11.41 8.27 5.34
CA TYR A 51 12.05 8.49 4.05
C TYR A 51 11.13 8.03 2.90
N ASP A 52 10.61 6.81 2.98
CA ASP A 52 9.73 6.23 1.96
C ASP A 52 8.45 7.04 1.77
N LEU A 53 7.82 7.45 2.86
CA LEU A 53 6.64 8.32 2.87
C LEU A 53 6.87 9.65 2.16
N ARG A 54 8.01 10.32 2.40
CA ARG A 54 8.35 11.59 1.74
C ARG A 54 8.57 11.43 0.23
N GLN A 55 9.01 10.25 -0.21
CA GLN A 55 9.19 9.96 -1.62
C GLN A 55 7.85 9.63 -2.30
N ILE A 56 7.08 8.70 -1.72
CA ILE A 56 5.85 8.16 -2.32
C ILE A 56 4.69 9.14 -2.21
N LYS A 57 4.57 9.82 -1.07
CA LYS A 57 3.49 10.78 -0.76
C LYS A 57 2.10 10.18 -1.05
N PRO A 58 1.70 9.13 -0.32
CA PRO A 58 0.43 8.44 -0.58
C PRO A 58 -0.75 9.41 -0.47
N LYS A 59 -1.70 9.29 -1.39
CA LYS A 59 -2.88 10.15 -1.50
C LYS A 59 -4.20 9.45 -1.21
N ASN A 60 -4.18 8.13 -1.14
CA ASN A 60 -5.33 7.30 -0.87
C ASN A 60 -4.89 6.03 -0.11
N MET A 61 -5.87 5.25 0.32
CA MET A 61 -5.61 4.06 1.12
C MET A 61 -4.84 2.97 0.35
N ASP A 62 -5.00 2.88 -0.97
CA ASP A 62 -4.30 1.88 -1.79
C ASP A 62 -2.81 2.21 -1.89
N GLU A 63 -2.47 3.47 -2.15
CA GLU A 63 -1.09 3.96 -2.13
C GLU A 63 -0.47 3.86 -0.73
N LEU A 64 -1.23 4.16 0.34
CA LEU A 64 -0.75 3.95 1.70
C LEU A 64 -0.46 2.47 1.94
N THR A 65 -1.36 1.58 1.55
CA THR A 65 -1.19 0.11 1.67
C THR A 65 0.05 -0.37 0.92
N ALA A 66 0.25 0.08 -0.32
CA ALA A 66 1.43 -0.22 -1.13
C ALA A 66 2.71 0.31 -0.47
N THR A 67 2.67 1.52 0.08
CA THR A 67 3.80 2.13 0.82
C THR A 67 4.22 1.25 1.99
N ILE A 68 3.28 0.85 2.84
CA ILE A 68 3.56 -0.02 4.00
C ILE A 68 4.17 -1.35 3.55
N ALA A 69 3.64 -1.94 2.48
CA ALA A 69 4.13 -3.20 1.96
C ALA A 69 5.54 -3.09 1.35
N LEU A 70 5.88 -1.97 0.75
CA LEU A 70 7.21 -1.74 0.20
C LEU A 70 8.26 -1.49 1.29
N SER A 71 7.88 -0.80 2.37
CA SER A 71 8.77 -0.53 3.50
C SER A 71 8.99 -1.76 4.40
N HIS A 72 7.99 -2.64 4.56
CA HIS A 72 8.04 -3.74 5.54
C HIS A 72 7.77 -5.15 4.99
N GLY A 73 7.32 -5.30 3.75
CA GLY A 73 7.09 -6.60 3.12
C GLY A 73 8.36 -7.21 2.56
N LEU A 74 8.30 -8.45 2.09
CA LEU A 74 9.48 -9.16 1.53
C LEU A 74 10.07 -8.50 0.26
N ALA A 75 9.38 -7.51 -0.29
CA ALA A 75 9.84 -6.68 -1.40
C ALA A 75 10.84 -5.57 -0.96
N VAL A 76 11.38 -5.60 0.26
CA VAL A 76 12.14 -4.49 0.88
C VAL A 76 13.20 -3.86 -0.04
N ASN A 77 12.98 -2.56 -0.32
CA ASN A 77 13.91 -1.48 -0.73
C ASN A 77 14.29 -1.23 -2.21
N PRO A 78 14.74 -2.17 -3.08
CA PRO A 78 15.17 -1.79 -4.44
C PRO A 78 13.99 -1.36 -5.33
N TYR A 79 12.75 -1.65 -4.93
CA TYR A 79 11.56 -1.42 -5.73
C TYR A 79 10.84 -0.10 -5.42
N ILE A 80 11.19 0.63 -4.36
CA ILE A 80 10.60 1.95 -4.11
C ILE A 80 10.97 2.92 -5.24
N TYR A 81 12.23 2.93 -5.67
CA TYR A 81 12.65 3.69 -6.84
C TYR A 81 11.91 3.27 -8.12
N THR A 82 11.59 1.97 -8.26
CA THR A 82 10.80 1.46 -9.39
C THR A 82 9.36 1.95 -9.32
N TYR A 83 8.70 1.82 -8.16
CA TYR A 83 7.36 2.32 -7.89
C TYR A 83 7.25 3.82 -8.16
N LEU A 84 8.20 4.62 -7.67
CA LEU A 84 8.26 6.07 -7.90
C LEU A 84 8.48 6.42 -9.37
N LYS A 85 9.34 5.68 -10.08
CA LYS A 85 9.60 5.88 -11.51
C LYS A 85 8.37 5.55 -12.35
N ILE A 86 7.67 4.46 -12.01
CA ILE A 86 6.41 4.06 -12.63
C ILE A 86 5.37 5.16 -12.38
N GLN A 87 5.17 5.59 -11.14
CA GLN A 87 4.21 6.63 -10.76
C GLN A 87 4.49 7.98 -11.48
N LYS A 88 5.75 8.36 -11.66
CA LYS A 88 6.14 9.68 -12.21
C LYS A 88 6.30 9.73 -13.73
N ILE A 89 6.75 8.65 -14.39
CA ILE A 89 7.31 8.73 -15.75
C ILE A 89 6.69 7.70 -16.71
N GLN A 90 6.29 6.53 -16.22
CA GLN A 90 5.99 5.37 -17.06
C GLN A 90 5.00 4.40 -16.36
N PRO A 91 3.78 4.82 -15.98
CA PRO A 91 2.80 3.91 -15.40
C PRO A 91 2.42 2.86 -16.46
N PHE A 92 2.42 1.57 -16.07
CA PHE A 92 2.06 0.43 -16.91
C PHE A 92 2.98 0.11 -18.12
N THR A 93 3.97 0.94 -18.43
CA THR A 93 4.91 0.74 -19.56
C THR A 93 6.09 -0.19 -19.26
N TYR A 94 6.29 -0.57 -17.99
CA TYR A 94 7.34 -1.49 -17.57
C TYR A 94 6.84 -2.53 -16.55
N PRO A 95 6.89 -3.83 -16.89
CA PRO A 95 6.91 -4.39 -18.25
C PRO A 95 5.67 -4.00 -19.09
N ARG A 96 5.61 -4.39 -20.38
CA ARG A 96 4.49 -4.11 -21.32
C ARG A 96 3.16 -4.79 -20.94
N PHE A 97 2.70 -4.61 -19.70
CA PHE A 97 1.38 -5.05 -19.23
C PHE A 97 0.24 -4.45 -20.05
N THR A 98 0.49 -3.32 -20.70
CA THR A 98 -0.49 -2.49 -21.43
C THR A 98 -1.13 -3.14 -22.66
N GLU A 99 -0.58 -4.24 -23.18
CA GLU A 99 -1.22 -4.92 -24.33
C GLU A 99 -2.47 -5.69 -23.92
N MET A 100 -2.65 -5.98 -22.63
CA MET A 100 -3.84 -6.61 -22.06
C MET A 100 -4.50 -5.67 -21.05
N GLU A 101 -5.57 -4.97 -21.44
CA GLU A 101 -6.24 -3.97 -20.59
C GLU A 101 -6.66 -4.55 -19.23
N ARG A 102 -7.07 -5.82 -19.19
CA ARG A 102 -7.42 -6.49 -17.93
C ARG A 102 -6.24 -6.61 -16.96
N VAL A 103 -5.03 -6.85 -17.47
CA VAL A 103 -3.83 -6.90 -16.62
C VAL A 103 -3.50 -5.52 -16.06
N LYS A 104 -3.70 -4.47 -16.86
CA LYS A 104 -3.56 -3.08 -16.42
C LYS A 104 -4.55 -2.71 -15.31
N GLU A 105 -5.81 -3.15 -15.41
CA GLU A 105 -6.81 -3.00 -14.33
C GLU A 105 -6.37 -3.71 -13.05
N ILE A 106 -5.90 -4.96 -13.14
CA ILE A 106 -5.47 -5.73 -11.96
C ILE A 106 -4.31 -5.05 -11.23
N LEU A 107 -3.42 -4.37 -11.97
CA LEU A 107 -2.24 -3.69 -11.43
C LEU A 107 -2.48 -2.21 -11.10
N SER A 108 -3.70 -1.69 -11.24
CA SER A 108 -3.95 -0.25 -11.15
C SER A 108 -3.71 0.32 -9.75
N ASP A 109 -4.01 -0.45 -8.71
CA ASP A 109 -3.81 -0.07 -7.30
C ASP A 109 -2.33 0.04 -6.90
N THR A 110 -1.42 -0.41 -7.78
CA THR A 110 0.03 -0.38 -7.60
C THR A 110 0.74 0.32 -8.76
N HIS A 111 0.01 1.14 -9.52
CA HIS A 111 0.50 1.90 -10.68
C HIS A 111 1.11 1.05 -11.80
N GLY A 112 0.81 -0.26 -11.85
CA GLY A 112 1.39 -1.19 -12.82
C GLY A 112 2.49 -2.08 -12.27
N MET A 113 2.82 -2.02 -10.97
CA MET A 113 3.83 -2.89 -10.37
C MET A 113 3.21 -4.16 -9.81
N LEU A 114 3.73 -5.33 -10.17
CA LEU A 114 3.34 -6.58 -9.53
C LEU A 114 3.85 -6.62 -8.08
N LEU A 115 2.95 -6.42 -7.12
CA LEU A 115 3.27 -6.30 -5.70
C LEU A 115 2.52 -7.33 -4.86
N TRP A 116 1.28 -7.66 -5.24
CA TRP A 116 0.41 -8.51 -4.45
C TRP A 116 0.37 -9.95 -4.97
N LYS A 117 0.27 -10.93 -4.05
CA LYS A 117 0.01 -12.33 -4.40
C LYS A 117 -1.32 -12.46 -5.14
N GLU A 118 -2.31 -11.71 -4.69
CA GLU A 118 -3.64 -11.62 -5.28
C GLU A 118 -3.58 -11.16 -6.76
N GLN A 119 -2.75 -10.15 -7.09
CA GLN A 119 -2.55 -9.72 -8.49
C GLN A 119 -2.00 -10.85 -9.36
N LYS A 120 -1.01 -11.61 -8.87
CA LYS A 120 -0.48 -12.78 -9.58
C LYS A 120 -1.59 -13.79 -9.87
N GLU A 121 -2.37 -14.14 -8.86
CA GLU A 121 -3.46 -15.13 -8.98
C GLU A 121 -4.52 -14.66 -9.98
N GLU A 122 -4.94 -13.40 -9.91
CA GLU A 122 -5.90 -12.79 -10.83
C GLU A 122 -5.38 -12.77 -12.29
N ILE A 123 -4.09 -12.44 -12.48
CA ILE A 123 -3.46 -12.42 -13.82
C ILE A 123 -3.37 -13.82 -14.42
N LEU A 124 -2.96 -14.82 -13.63
CA LEU A 124 -2.86 -16.21 -14.11
C LEU A 124 -4.24 -16.74 -14.51
N ALA A 125 -5.26 -16.52 -13.66
CA ALA A 125 -6.62 -16.92 -13.97
C ALA A 125 -7.16 -16.22 -15.24
N TYR A 126 -6.84 -14.93 -15.42
CA TYR A 126 -7.20 -14.22 -16.64
C TYR A 126 -6.54 -14.83 -17.88
N ILE A 127 -5.22 -15.06 -17.87
CA ILE A 127 -4.49 -15.68 -18.98
C ILE A 127 -5.07 -17.06 -19.31
N ASP A 128 -5.40 -17.87 -18.31
CA ASP A 128 -5.98 -19.20 -18.52
C ASP A 128 -7.35 -19.13 -19.21
N SER A 129 -8.16 -18.13 -18.87
CA SER A 129 -9.50 -17.89 -19.43
C SER A 129 -9.53 -17.34 -20.86
N LEU A 130 -8.40 -16.87 -21.41
CA LEU A 130 -8.32 -16.39 -22.78
C LEU A 130 -8.56 -17.52 -23.79
N SER A 131 -9.25 -17.19 -24.88
CA SER A 131 -9.37 -18.07 -26.05
C SER A 131 -8.02 -18.30 -26.75
N ASP A 132 -7.92 -19.34 -27.56
CA ASP A 132 -6.68 -19.64 -28.31
C ASP A 132 -6.29 -18.50 -29.26
N GLU A 133 -7.28 -17.83 -29.88
CA GLU A 133 -7.06 -16.66 -30.74
C GLU A 133 -6.50 -15.47 -29.94
N GLU A 134 -7.03 -15.22 -28.74
CA GLU A 134 -6.51 -14.17 -27.85
C GLU A 134 -5.11 -14.51 -27.32
N LYS A 135 -4.84 -15.77 -26.99
CA LYS A 135 -3.52 -16.23 -26.54
C LYS A 135 -2.47 -16.04 -27.63
N GLU A 136 -2.81 -16.31 -28.89
CA GLU A 136 -1.93 -16.04 -30.03
C GLU A 136 -1.70 -14.53 -30.21
N ARG A 137 -2.80 -13.75 -30.19
CA ARG A 137 -2.77 -12.28 -30.31
C ARG A 137 -1.89 -11.62 -29.24
N TYR A 138 -1.98 -12.09 -27.99
CA TYR A 138 -1.24 -11.54 -26.85
C TYR A 138 0.03 -12.33 -26.50
N SER A 139 0.51 -13.22 -27.37
CA SER A 139 1.58 -14.18 -27.06
C SER A 139 2.86 -13.52 -26.51
N SER A 140 3.24 -12.34 -27.03
CA SER A 140 4.39 -11.58 -26.54
C SER A 140 4.14 -10.98 -25.16
N ALA A 141 2.97 -10.36 -24.95
CA ALA A 141 2.58 -9.79 -23.67
C ALA A 141 2.48 -10.87 -22.59
N ILE A 142 1.84 -12.00 -22.88
CA ILE A 142 1.71 -13.15 -21.97
C ILE A 142 3.11 -13.63 -21.53
N LYS A 143 4.06 -13.82 -22.45
CA LYS A 143 5.43 -14.22 -22.11
C LYS A 143 6.11 -13.24 -21.16
N ILE A 144 5.99 -11.94 -21.42
CA ILE A 144 6.56 -10.89 -20.57
C ILE A 144 5.95 -10.93 -19.17
N VAL A 145 4.62 -11.04 -19.07
CA VAL A 145 3.89 -11.07 -17.80
C VAL A 145 4.24 -12.31 -16.98
N LEU A 146 4.28 -13.49 -17.61
CA LEU A 146 4.66 -14.73 -16.94
C LEU A 146 6.10 -14.69 -16.44
N HIS A 147 7.02 -14.10 -17.23
CA HIS A 147 8.41 -13.90 -16.79
C HIS A 147 8.51 -12.97 -15.57
N GLU A 148 7.75 -11.87 -15.56
CA GLU A 148 7.73 -10.96 -14.40
C GLU A 148 7.16 -11.65 -13.15
N ILE A 149 6.12 -12.46 -13.31
CA ILE A 149 5.57 -13.30 -12.22
C ILE A 149 6.64 -14.27 -11.71
N GLU A 150 7.35 -14.94 -12.60
CA GLU A 150 8.40 -15.90 -12.23
C GLU A 150 9.51 -15.24 -11.40
N LEU A 151 9.97 -14.06 -11.83
CA LEU A 151 11.01 -13.29 -11.15
C LEU A 151 10.57 -12.81 -9.76
N ARG A 152 9.30 -12.45 -9.58
CA ARG A 152 8.81 -11.78 -8.37
C ARG A 152 7.99 -12.62 -7.42
N GLN A 153 7.51 -13.80 -7.84
CA GLN A 153 6.55 -14.58 -7.05
C GLN A 153 6.96 -14.86 -5.60
N HIS A 154 8.26 -14.88 -5.29
CA HIS A 154 8.79 -15.10 -3.94
C HIS A 154 8.83 -13.83 -3.08
N SER A 155 8.78 -12.63 -3.67
CA SER A 155 8.78 -11.34 -2.97
C SER A 155 7.41 -10.67 -2.91
N LEU A 156 6.37 -11.29 -3.48
CA LEU A 156 5.00 -10.75 -3.44
C LEU A 156 4.44 -10.72 -2.02
N SER A 157 3.79 -9.60 -1.73
CA SER A 157 3.16 -9.31 -0.44
C SER A 157 1.69 -9.74 -0.43
N ASN A 158 1.12 -9.96 0.75
CA ASN A 158 -0.32 -10.25 0.89
C ASN A 158 -1.10 -8.94 1.03
N ARG A 159 -1.97 -8.63 0.06
CA ARG A 159 -2.71 -7.35 0.00
C ARG A 159 -3.58 -7.16 1.24
N LYS A 160 -4.35 -8.18 1.63
CA LYS A 160 -5.25 -8.11 2.80
C LYS A 160 -4.51 -7.84 4.11
N PHE A 161 -3.36 -8.48 4.30
CA PHE A 161 -2.51 -8.33 5.48
C PHE A 161 -2.01 -6.89 5.65
N PHE A 162 -1.53 -6.28 4.56
CA PHE A 162 -1.05 -4.90 4.57
C PHE A 162 -2.20 -3.89 4.62
N ARG A 163 -3.33 -4.19 3.98
CA ARG A 163 -4.52 -3.32 4.05
C ARG A 163 -5.02 -3.16 5.48
N ASN A 164 -5.09 -4.25 6.24
CA ASN A 164 -5.50 -4.21 7.64
C ASN A 164 -4.55 -3.36 8.51
N ARG A 165 -3.24 -3.41 8.22
CA ARG A 165 -2.24 -2.59 8.92
C ARG A 165 -2.30 -1.13 8.50
N ALA A 166 -2.49 -0.86 7.22
CA ALA A 166 -2.71 0.48 6.70
C ALA A 166 -3.94 1.12 7.34
N MET A 167 -5.01 0.36 7.60
CA MET A 167 -6.17 0.86 8.35
C MET A 167 -5.81 1.28 9.78
N ILE A 168 -4.95 0.53 10.48
CA ILE A 168 -4.50 0.91 11.83
C ILE A 168 -3.66 2.19 11.75
N CYS A 169 -2.73 2.27 10.80
CA CYS A 169 -1.90 3.45 10.58
C CYS A 169 -2.76 4.69 10.29
N TYR A 170 -3.73 4.54 9.37
CA TYR A 170 -4.66 5.60 8.98
C TYR A 170 -5.49 6.09 10.16
N LYS A 171 -6.06 5.18 10.95
CA LYS A 171 -6.82 5.53 12.16
C LYS A 171 -5.98 6.32 13.16
N LEU A 172 -4.75 5.88 13.43
CA LEU A 172 -3.82 6.62 14.31
C LEU A 172 -3.52 8.01 13.75
N ALA A 173 -3.25 8.11 12.45
CA ALA A 173 -2.94 9.38 11.80
C ALA A 173 -4.15 10.32 11.80
N TYR A 174 -5.36 9.79 11.60
CA TYR A 174 -6.60 10.55 11.69
C TYR A 174 -6.79 11.13 13.10
N ILE A 175 -6.60 10.31 14.14
CA ILE A 175 -6.67 10.78 15.53
C ILE A 175 -5.61 11.85 15.79
N LYS A 176 -4.39 11.66 15.28
CA LYS A 176 -3.32 12.66 15.38
C LYS A 176 -3.67 13.97 14.68
N ALA A 177 -4.30 13.91 13.50
CA ALA A 177 -4.70 15.09 12.74
C ALA A 177 -5.83 15.87 13.40
N HIS A 178 -6.84 15.18 13.92
CA HIS A 178 -8.11 15.78 14.37
C HIS A 178 -8.21 15.91 15.90
N MET A 179 -7.43 15.15 16.65
CA MET A 179 -7.41 15.13 18.12
C MET A 179 -5.97 15.08 18.67
N PRO A 180 -5.09 16.02 18.29
CA PRO A 180 -3.65 15.95 18.57
C PRO A 180 -3.31 15.89 20.06
N GLU A 181 -4.04 16.62 20.91
CA GLU A 181 -3.82 16.60 22.37
C GLU A 181 -4.15 15.23 22.99
N ASP A 182 -5.28 14.63 22.57
CA ASP A 182 -5.69 13.31 23.02
C ASP A 182 -4.72 12.23 22.50
N PHE A 183 -4.30 12.33 21.23
CA PHE A 183 -3.28 11.46 20.64
C PHE A 183 -1.99 11.49 21.45
N GLU A 184 -1.43 12.67 21.70
CA GLU A 184 -0.15 12.82 22.38
C GLU A 184 -0.22 12.34 23.83
N ARG A 185 -1.29 12.68 24.55
CA ARG A 185 -1.55 12.20 25.91
C ARG A 185 -1.59 10.67 25.97
N LEU A 186 -2.32 10.03 25.05
CA LEU A 186 -2.44 8.57 25.01
C LEU A 186 -1.16 7.90 24.53
N ARG A 187 -0.42 8.52 23.59
CA ARG A 187 0.90 8.06 23.13
C ARG A 187 1.86 8.01 24.31
N MET A 188 1.96 9.09 25.09
CA MET A 188 2.80 9.15 26.29
C MET A 188 2.37 8.14 27.35
N LYS A 189 1.06 7.93 27.54
CA LYS A 189 0.54 6.93 28.50
C LYS A 189 0.86 5.49 28.11
N LEU A 190 0.78 5.16 26.82
CA LEU A 190 0.88 3.77 26.34
C LEU A 190 2.28 3.39 25.88
N CYS A 191 3.11 4.35 25.46
CA CYS A 191 4.42 4.09 24.87
C CYS A 191 5.60 4.38 25.81
N ASN A 192 5.38 5.04 26.96
CA ASN A 192 6.36 5.10 28.05
C ASN A 192 6.36 3.83 28.90
#